data_AF-A0AAN5I5B5-F1
#
_entry.id   AF-A0AAN5I5B5-F1
#
_cell.length_a   1.000
_cell.length_b   1.000
_cell.length_c   1.000
_cell.angle_alpha   90.00
_cell.angle_beta   90.00
_cell.angle_gamma   90.00
#
_symmetry.space_group_name_H-M   'P 1'
#
loop_
_entity.id
_entity.type
_entity.pdbx_description
1 polymer ?
#
loop_
_entity_poly.entity_id
_entity_poly.type
_entity_poly.pdbx_seq_one_letter_code
_entity_poly.pdbx_strand_id
1 'polypeptide(L)'
;NFAKSKSLLDLPNEILLKIFKYLDLRSALRLRLNKRLDELQSNLHYRLNCDIDLNFLKDDLAILTIAKCGVTERTYNDISILEAGFKRLSHKVGVNRIWITAAQDPNEQQNRILAQLLTFKAEELTLYTFGNLPLITLPPLLALADNISEIDLDAVCNALTAEDLCTIHEVCVNYLLYRNHRNI
;
A
#
# COMPACT_ATOMS: atom_id res chain seq x y z
N ASN A 1 -50.49 9.37 -7.89
CA ASN A 1 -49.54 9.04 -6.82
C ASN A 1 -48.34 8.31 -7.41
N PHE A 2 -47.31 9.05 -7.83
CA PHE A 2 -46.04 8.45 -8.21
C PHE A 2 -45.32 8.00 -6.94
N ALA A 3 -45.01 6.71 -6.83
CA ALA A 3 -44.23 6.20 -5.72
C ALA A 3 -42.89 6.95 -5.70
N LYS A 4 -42.62 7.65 -4.59
CA LYS A 4 -41.34 8.36 -4.37
C LYS A 4 -40.24 7.29 -4.44
N SER A 5 -39.40 7.35 -5.48
CA SER A 5 -38.28 6.42 -5.63
C SER A 5 -37.35 6.61 -4.44
N LYS A 6 -37.28 5.60 -3.56
CA LYS A 6 -36.34 5.63 -2.43
C LYS A 6 -34.93 5.58 -2.99
N SER A 7 -34.15 6.63 -2.72
CA SER A 7 -32.76 6.68 -3.12
C SER A 7 -31.93 5.78 -2.21
N LEU A 8 -30.83 5.23 -2.71
CA LEU A 8 -29.83 4.53 -1.89
C LEU A 8 -29.38 5.40 -0.70
N LEU A 9 -29.36 6.72 -0.89
CA LEU A 9 -28.93 7.69 0.11
C LEU A 9 -29.90 7.88 1.27
N ASP A 10 -31.15 7.44 1.11
CA ASP A 10 -32.16 7.50 2.16
C ASP A 10 -31.97 6.38 3.20
N LEU A 11 -31.05 5.43 2.94
CA LEU A 11 -30.75 4.34 3.87
C LEU A 11 -29.90 4.82 5.06
N PRO A 12 -30.09 4.22 6.25
CA PRO A 12 -29.19 4.43 7.39
C PRO A 12 -27.74 3.98 7.10
N ASN A 13 -26.78 4.57 7.82
CA ASN A 13 -25.34 4.29 7.64
C ASN A 13 -25.01 2.81 7.85
N GLU A 14 -25.66 2.15 8.80
CA GLU A 14 -25.43 0.75 9.15
C GLU A 14 -25.82 -0.18 7.99
N ILE A 15 -26.88 0.17 7.27
CA ILE A 15 -27.32 -0.58 6.09
C ILE A 15 -26.36 -0.34 4.91
N LEU A 16 -25.93 0.90 4.71
CA LEU A 16 -24.95 1.23 3.67
C LEU A 16 -23.61 0.52 3.90
N LEU A 17 -23.12 0.48 5.15
CA LEU A 17 -21.91 -0.28 5.51
C LEU A 17 -22.07 -1.78 5.25
N LYS A 18 -23.25 -2.36 5.55
CA LYS A 18 -23.54 -3.75 5.20
C LYS A 18 -23.48 -3.97 3.69
N ILE A 19 -24.05 -3.07 2.89
CA ILE A 19 -23.98 -3.15 1.42
C ILE A 19 -22.52 -3.11 0.97
N PHE A 20 -21.72 -2.16 1.45
CA PHE A 20 -20.31 -2.05 1.07
C PHE A 20 -19.48 -3.30 1.39
N LYS A 21 -19.78 -4.02 2.48
CA LYS A 21 -19.11 -5.29 2.81
C LYS A 21 -19.30 -6.38 1.76
N TYR A 22 -20.38 -6.31 0.97
CA TYR A 22 -20.67 -7.27 -0.10
C TYR A 22 -20.20 -6.79 -1.48
N LEU A 23 -19.67 -5.58 -1.58
CA LEU A 23 -19.15 -5.04 -2.83
C LEU A 23 -17.67 -5.37 -2.98
N ASP A 24 -17.27 -5.71 -4.20
CA ASP A 24 -15.86 -5.69 -4.56
C ASP A 24 -15.31 -4.25 -4.51
N LEU A 25 -13.99 -4.11 -4.41
CA LEU A 25 -13.36 -2.79 -4.31
C LEU A 25 -13.76 -1.89 -5.48
N ARG A 26 -13.87 -2.45 -6.69
CA ARG A 26 -14.25 -1.70 -7.89
C ARG A 26 -15.64 -1.10 -7.77
N SER A 27 -16.63 -1.89 -7.35
CA SER A 27 -18.00 -1.40 -7.18
C SER A 27 -18.10 -0.43 -6.00
N ALA A 28 -17.39 -0.70 -4.90
CA ALA A 28 -17.32 0.22 -3.77
C ALA A 28 -16.76 1.60 -4.18
N LEU A 29 -15.66 1.63 -4.94
CA LEU A 29 -15.08 2.89 -5.44
C LEU A 29 -16.03 3.64 -6.40
N ARG A 30 -16.85 2.93 -7.18
CA ARG A 30 -17.86 3.55 -8.07
C ARG A 30 -19.03 4.18 -7.33
N LEU A 31 -19.33 3.72 -6.11
CA LEU A 31 -20.41 4.27 -5.28
C LEU A 31 -20.03 5.56 -4.54
N ARG A 32 -18.82 6.10 -4.73
CA ARG A 32 -18.37 7.38 -4.15
C ARG A 32 -19.02 8.59 -4.86
N LEU A 33 -20.33 8.57 -4.98
CA LEU A 33 -21.13 9.60 -5.64
C LEU A 33 -21.38 10.81 -4.73
N ASN A 34 -21.16 10.67 -3.41
CA ASN A 34 -21.24 11.78 -2.46
C ASN A 34 -20.29 11.62 -1.28
N LYS A 35 -20.09 12.74 -0.55
CA LYS A 35 -19.19 12.83 0.61
C LYS A 35 -19.53 11.82 1.72
N ARG A 36 -20.81 11.56 1.96
CA ARG A 36 -21.26 10.61 3.01
C ARG A 36 -20.84 9.18 2.69
N LEU A 37 -21.05 8.72 1.46
CA LEU A 37 -20.64 7.39 1.01
C LEU A 37 -19.11 7.26 1.00
N ASP A 38 -18.41 8.35 0.68
CA ASP A 38 -16.95 8.40 0.72
C ASP A 38 -16.41 8.22 2.16
N GLU A 39 -16.99 8.93 3.13
CA GLU A 39 -16.68 8.80 4.55
C GLU A 39 -16.99 7.39 5.06
N LEU A 40 -18.15 6.81 4.71
CA LEU A 40 -18.48 5.44 5.11
C LEU A 40 -17.50 4.42 4.52
N GLN A 41 -17.14 4.57 3.26
CA GLN A 41 -16.16 3.69 2.62
C GLN A 41 -14.76 3.84 3.26
N SER A 42 -14.41 5.03 3.75
CA SER A 42 -13.10 5.26 4.37
C SER A 42 -12.86 4.44 5.64
N ASN A 43 -13.92 3.98 6.30
CA ASN A 43 -13.85 3.14 7.51
C ASN A 43 -13.76 1.64 7.20
N LEU A 44 -13.71 1.24 5.93
CA LEU A 44 -13.67 -0.15 5.51
C LEU A 44 -12.26 -0.55 5.07
N HIS A 45 -11.80 -1.68 5.60
CA HIS A 45 -10.58 -2.34 5.14
C HIS A 45 -10.94 -3.45 4.16
N TYR A 46 -10.32 -3.39 2.98
CA TYR A 46 -10.45 -4.40 1.94
C TYR A 46 -9.16 -5.24 1.92
N ARG A 47 -9.29 -6.55 1.82
CA ARG A 47 -8.15 -7.42 1.48
C ARG A 47 -8.32 -7.86 0.03
N LEU A 48 -7.43 -7.41 -0.83
CA LEU A 48 -7.34 -7.86 -2.20
C LEU A 48 -6.37 -9.04 -2.24
N ASN A 49 -6.82 -10.15 -2.82
CA ASN A 49 -5.93 -11.24 -3.21
C ASN A 49 -5.24 -10.88 -4.53
N CYS A 50 -4.39 -9.85 -4.50
CA CYS A 50 -3.64 -9.36 -5.64
C CYS A 50 -2.20 -9.07 -5.28
N ASP A 51 -1.35 -9.03 -6.30
CA ASP A 51 0.06 -8.74 -6.19
C ASP A 51 0.29 -7.46 -7.00
N ILE A 52 1.01 -6.48 -6.43
CA ILE A 52 1.35 -5.21 -7.08
C ILE A 52 2.81 -5.29 -7.50
N ASP A 53 3.07 -5.26 -8.80
CA ASP A 53 4.43 -5.15 -9.32
C ASP A 53 4.58 -3.75 -9.96
N LEU A 54 5.49 -2.93 -9.44
CA LEU A 54 5.78 -1.58 -9.93
C LEU A 54 7.23 -1.46 -10.37
N ASN A 55 7.45 -1.17 -11.64
CA ASN A 55 8.77 -0.96 -12.20
C ASN A 55 8.97 0.50 -12.60
N PHE A 56 9.85 1.21 -11.89
CA PHE A 56 10.29 2.54 -12.26
C PHE A 56 11.37 2.47 -13.33
N LEU A 57 11.05 3.05 -14.48
CA LEU A 57 11.95 3.22 -15.61
C LEU A 57 12.60 4.62 -15.55
N LYS A 58 13.33 4.97 -16.60
CA LYS A 58 13.90 6.32 -16.77
C LYS A 58 12.80 7.34 -17.08
N ASP A 59 13.09 8.61 -16.85
CA ASP A 59 12.29 9.76 -17.32
C ASP A 59 10.82 9.75 -16.85
N ASP A 60 10.58 9.53 -15.55
CA ASP A 60 9.25 9.52 -14.93
C ASP A 60 8.28 8.46 -15.49
N LEU A 61 8.79 7.45 -16.18
CA LEU A 61 7.99 6.33 -16.66
C LEU A 61 7.88 5.24 -15.58
N ALA A 62 6.69 4.65 -15.47
CA ALA A 62 6.49 3.48 -14.65
C ALA A 62 5.63 2.43 -15.37
N ILE A 63 5.94 1.16 -15.12
CA ILE A 63 5.10 0.02 -15.51
C ILE A 63 4.46 -0.53 -14.24
N LEU A 64 3.14 -0.61 -14.23
CA LEU A 64 2.36 -1.18 -13.14
C LEU A 64 1.64 -2.44 -13.63
N THR A 65 1.83 -3.52 -12.89
CA THR A 65 1.10 -4.78 -13.04
C THR A 65 0.35 -5.05 -11.74
N ILE A 66 -0.93 -5.43 -11.85
CA ILE A 66 -1.72 -5.86 -10.69
C ILE A 66 -2.33 -7.23 -11.02
N ALA A 67 -1.61 -8.28 -10.62
CA ALA A 67 -2.03 -9.65 -10.85
C ALA A 67 -3.40 -9.92 -10.20
N LYS A 68 -4.20 -10.80 -10.83
CA LYS A 68 -5.55 -11.20 -10.36
C LYS A 68 -6.62 -10.08 -10.33
N CYS A 69 -6.26 -8.81 -10.56
CA CYS A 69 -7.20 -7.71 -10.75
C CYS A 69 -7.47 -7.37 -12.22
N GLY A 70 -6.94 -8.15 -13.17
CA GLY A 70 -7.12 -7.95 -14.60
C GLY A 70 -6.29 -6.79 -15.19
N VAL A 71 -5.34 -6.24 -14.43
CA VAL A 71 -4.35 -5.28 -14.93
C VAL A 71 -3.08 -6.06 -15.24
N THR A 72 -2.94 -6.49 -16.50
CA THR A 72 -1.82 -7.36 -16.91
C THR A 72 -0.51 -6.61 -16.99
N GLU A 73 -0.52 -5.39 -17.51
CA GLU A 73 0.62 -4.48 -17.56
C GLU A 73 0.11 -3.12 -18.05
N ARG A 74 0.51 -2.02 -17.40
CA ARG A 74 0.17 -0.68 -17.87
C ARG A 74 1.32 0.28 -17.67
N THR A 75 1.72 0.93 -18.76
CA THR A 75 2.71 2.01 -18.74
C THR A 75 2.05 3.34 -18.41
N TYR A 76 2.70 4.09 -17.52
CA TYR A 76 2.30 5.43 -17.10
C TYR A 76 3.39 6.42 -17.48
N ASN A 77 3.03 7.38 -18.34
CA ASN A 77 3.89 8.52 -18.68
C ASN A 77 3.73 9.68 -17.69
N ASP A 78 2.61 9.68 -16.95
CA ASP A 78 2.34 10.62 -15.86
C ASP A 78 2.11 9.80 -14.58
N ILE A 79 3.18 9.65 -13.81
CA ILE A 79 3.17 8.87 -12.57
C ILE A 79 2.47 9.63 -11.41
N SER A 80 2.04 10.88 -11.58
CA SER A 80 1.25 11.59 -10.56
C SER A 80 -0.11 10.93 -10.33
N ILE A 81 -0.65 10.30 -11.37
CA ILE A 81 -1.88 9.51 -11.32
C ILE A 81 -1.69 8.29 -10.40
N LEU A 82 -0.51 7.68 -10.41
CA LEU A 82 -0.16 6.57 -9.51
C LEU A 82 -0.08 7.05 -8.07
N GLU A 83 0.59 8.17 -7.81
CA GLU A 83 0.69 8.75 -6.46
C GLU A 83 -0.70 8.99 -5.86
N ALA A 84 -1.58 9.67 -6.60
CA ALA A 84 -2.95 9.92 -6.17
C ALA A 84 -3.76 8.63 -5.99
N GLY A 85 -3.54 7.62 -6.85
CA GLY A 85 -4.16 6.31 -6.76
C GLY A 85 -3.75 5.55 -5.50
N PHE A 86 -2.45 5.39 -5.28
CA PHE A 86 -1.91 4.67 -4.13
C PHE A 86 -2.24 5.36 -2.81
N LYS A 87 -2.11 6.69 -2.73
CA LYS A 87 -2.52 7.46 -1.54
C LYS A 87 -3.97 7.22 -1.13
N ARG A 88 -4.85 6.98 -2.10
CA ARG A 88 -6.27 6.68 -1.82
C ARG A 88 -6.47 5.26 -1.28
N LEU A 89 -5.58 4.33 -1.60
CA LEU A 89 -5.72 2.90 -1.34
C LEU A 89 -4.91 2.42 -0.14
N SER A 90 -3.75 3.02 0.12
CA SER A 90 -2.71 2.41 0.95
C SER A 90 -3.13 2.07 2.38
N HIS A 91 -3.90 2.92 3.05
CA HIS A 91 -4.37 2.63 4.41
C HIS A 91 -5.60 1.71 4.49
N LYS A 92 -6.21 1.41 3.35
CA LYS A 92 -7.52 0.73 3.27
C LYS A 92 -7.42 -0.65 2.65
N VAL A 93 -6.38 -0.88 1.87
CA VAL A 93 -6.23 -2.08 1.06
C VAL A 93 -5.05 -2.89 1.57
N GLY A 94 -5.33 -4.11 1.99
CA GLY A 94 -4.33 -5.16 2.10
C GLY A 94 -4.13 -5.85 0.75
N VAL A 95 -2.90 -6.14 0.40
CA VAL A 95 -2.52 -6.94 -0.78
C VAL A 95 -1.71 -8.16 -0.32
N ASN A 96 -1.41 -9.12 -1.21
CA ASN A 96 -0.53 -10.23 -0.82
C ASN A 96 0.92 -9.77 -0.90
N ARG A 97 1.33 -9.29 -2.08
CA ARG A 97 2.72 -8.91 -2.35
C ARG A 97 2.83 -7.54 -3.00
N ILE A 98 3.88 -6.82 -2.63
CA ILE A 98 4.33 -5.60 -3.30
C ILE A 98 5.74 -5.86 -3.80
N TRP A 99 5.94 -5.79 -5.10
CA TRP A 99 7.23 -5.92 -5.75
C TRP A 99 7.58 -4.60 -6.43
N ILE A 100 8.71 -4.02 -6.07
CA ILE A 100 9.13 -2.74 -6.63
C ILE A 100 10.54 -2.86 -7.18
N THR A 101 10.72 -2.44 -8.43
CA THR A 101 12.04 -2.34 -9.06
C THR A 101 12.30 -0.91 -9.51
N ALA A 102 13.50 -0.40 -9.24
CA ALA A 102 13.95 0.89 -9.75
C ALA A 102 15.26 0.73 -10.51
N ALA A 103 15.26 1.11 -11.80
CA ALA A 103 16.44 1.02 -12.66
C ALA A 103 17.57 2.01 -12.28
N GLN A 104 17.26 3.02 -11.46
CA GLN A 104 18.16 4.10 -11.04
C GLN A 104 17.67 4.68 -9.70
N ASP A 105 18.42 5.61 -9.11
CA ASP A 105 18.00 6.38 -7.93
C ASP A 105 16.60 6.97 -8.17
N PRO A 106 15.60 6.62 -7.35
CA PRO A 106 14.25 7.16 -7.50
C PRO A 106 14.26 8.68 -7.34
N ASN A 107 13.63 9.40 -8.26
CA ASN A 107 13.48 10.85 -8.13
C ASN A 107 12.44 11.20 -7.04
N GLU A 108 12.22 12.51 -6.80
CA GLU A 108 11.31 12.98 -5.75
C GLU A 108 9.88 12.44 -5.90
N GLN A 109 9.37 12.36 -7.13
CA GLN A 109 8.01 11.88 -7.38
C GLN A 109 7.88 10.37 -7.20
N GLN A 110 8.86 9.61 -7.69
CA GLN A 110 8.94 8.17 -7.46
C GLN A 110 9.06 7.86 -5.96
N ASN A 111 9.84 8.64 -5.22
CA ASN A 111 9.95 8.56 -3.76
C ASN A 111 8.61 8.82 -3.04
N ARG A 112 7.79 9.77 -3.50
CA ARG A 112 6.44 9.95 -2.95
C ARG A 112 5.54 8.74 -3.20
N ILE A 113 5.62 8.13 -4.39
CA ILE A 113 4.88 6.90 -4.72
C ILE A 113 5.34 5.73 -3.84
N LEU A 114 6.65 5.54 -3.70
CA LEU A 114 7.24 4.56 -2.79
C LEU A 114 6.68 4.76 -1.38
N ALA A 115 6.72 5.99 -0.85
CA ALA A 115 6.17 6.29 0.47
C ALA A 115 4.71 5.84 0.62
N GLN A 116 3.87 6.01 -0.41
CA GLN A 116 2.49 5.53 -0.35
C GLN A 116 2.41 4.00 -0.37
N LEU A 117 3.19 3.32 -1.21
CA LEU A 117 3.21 1.86 -1.29
C LEU A 117 3.68 1.21 0.01
N LEU A 118 4.66 1.80 0.68
CA LEU A 118 5.18 1.33 1.96
C LEU A 118 4.15 1.45 3.11
N THR A 119 3.02 2.13 2.89
CA THR A 119 1.92 2.21 3.88
C THR A 119 0.81 1.18 3.65
N PHE A 120 0.92 0.36 2.61
CA PHE A 120 -0.01 -0.77 2.39
C PHE A 120 0.22 -1.86 3.42
N LYS A 121 -0.86 -2.57 3.76
CA LYS A 121 -0.74 -3.86 4.43
C LYS A 121 -0.41 -4.93 3.38
N ALA A 122 0.64 -5.68 3.59
CA ALA A 122 1.05 -6.76 2.69
C ALA A 122 1.54 -7.98 3.46
N GLU A 123 1.53 -9.15 2.82
CA GLU A 123 2.25 -10.30 3.35
C GLU A 123 3.74 -10.13 3.04
N GLU A 124 4.08 -9.70 1.82
CA GLU A 124 5.45 -9.60 1.34
C GLU A 124 5.71 -8.23 0.66
N LEU A 125 6.88 -7.66 0.93
CA LEU A 125 7.46 -6.53 0.19
C LEU A 125 8.84 -6.90 -0.31
N THR A 126 9.03 -6.81 -1.62
CA THR A 126 10.36 -6.86 -2.25
C THR A 126 10.65 -5.51 -2.89
N LEU A 127 11.77 -4.89 -2.52
CA LEU A 127 12.25 -3.64 -3.10
C LEU A 127 13.67 -3.83 -3.61
N TYR A 128 13.82 -3.72 -4.93
CA TYR A 128 15.09 -3.84 -5.61
C TYR A 128 15.45 -2.53 -6.31
N THR A 129 16.57 -1.93 -5.95
CA THR A 129 17.06 -0.71 -6.60
C THR A 129 18.53 -0.88 -6.96
N PHE A 130 18.91 -0.43 -8.16
CA PHE A 130 20.34 -0.31 -8.50
C PHE A 130 21.00 0.93 -7.87
N GLY A 131 20.20 1.76 -7.21
CA GLY A 131 20.55 3.08 -6.71
C GLY A 131 20.45 3.26 -5.20
N ASN A 132 20.78 4.47 -4.74
CA ASN A 132 20.51 4.86 -3.36
C ASN A 132 19.01 4.98 -3.13
N LEU A 133 18.55 4.51 -1.98
CA LEU A 133 17.15 4.65 -1.58
C LEU A 133 17.06 5.60 -0.39
N PRO A 134 17.08 6.92 -0.62
CA PRO A 134 17.17 7.92 0.45
C PRO A 134 15.94 7.94 1.37
N LEU A 135 14.88 7.20 1.02
CA LEU A 135 13.59 7.22 1.71
C LEU A 135 13.52 6.31 2.95
N ILE A 136 14.36 5.27 3.04
CA ILE A 136 14.29 4.31 4.16
C ILE A 136 15.13 4.85 5.32
N THR A 137 14.51 5.72 6.10
CA THR A 137 14.96 6.04 7.47
C THR A 137 14.41 4.99 8.44
N LEU A 138 14.86 5.02 9.71
CA LEU A 138 14.35 4.09 10.72
C LEU A 138 12.82 4.16 10.92
N PRO A 139 12.16 5.33 10.99
CA PRO A 139 10.71 5.37 11.23
C PRO A 139 9.87 4.69 10.12
N PRO A 140 10.11 4.94 8.81
CA PRO A 140 9.49 4.16 7.74
C PRO A 140 9.78 2.66 7.83
N LEU A 141 10.99 2.26 8.21
CA LEU A 141 11.34 0.84 8.36
C LEU A 141 10.55 0.17 9.48
N LEU A 142 10.38 0.85 10.61
CA LEU A 142 9.53 0.37 11.70
C LEU A 142 8.05 0.31 11.29
N ALA A 143 7.56 1.34 10.58
CA ALA A 143 6.20 1.35 10.06
C ALA A 143 5.95 0.22 9.03
N LEU A 144 6.99 -0.18 8.28
CA LEU A 144 6.92 -1.33 7.39
C LEU A 144 6.74 -2.63 8.17
N ALA A 145 7.50 -2.82 9.25
CA ALA A 145 7.39 -4.02 10.09
C ALA A 145 5.99 -4.19 10.72
N ASP A 146 5.26 -3.09 10.95
CA ASP A 146 3.88 -3.13 11.45
C ASP A 146 2.85 -3.54 10.38
N ASN A 147 3.17 -3.30 9.10
CA ASN A 147 2.23 -3.47 7.99
C ASN A 147 2.55 -4.68 7.11
N ILE A 148 3.79 -5.18 7.14
CA ILE A 148 4.32 -6.17 6.20
C ILE A 148 4.99 -7.31 6.97
N SER A 149 4.65 -8.55 6.62
CA SER A 149 5.11 -9.74 7.35
C SER A 149 6.52 -10.17 6.93
N GLU A 150 6.85 -10.02 5.65
CA GLU A 150 8.13 -10.36 5.05
C GLU A 150 8.64 -9.20 4.20
N ILE A 151 9.89 -8.79 4.45
CA ILE A 151 10.50 -7.64 3.78
C ILE A 151 11.86 -8.07 3.23
N ASP A 152 12.02 -7.96 1.91
CA ASP A 152 13.28 -8.10 1.20
C ASP A 152 13.67 -6.74 0.60
N LEU A 153 14.79 -6.19 1.07
CA LEU A 153 15.31 -4.89 0.63
C LEU A 153 16.70 -5.10 0.03
N ASP A 154 16.80 -5.04 -1.29
CA ASP A 154 18.07 -4.95 -2.00
C ASP A 154 18.28 -3.49 -2.42
N ALA A 155 18.78 -2.70 -1.46
CA ALA A 155 18.91 -1.27 -1.58
C ALA A 155 20.08 -0.70 -0.77
N VAL A 156 20.69 0.37 -1.28
CA VAL A 156 21.70 1.13 -0.54
C VAL A 156 21.00 2.17 0.37
N CYS A 157 20.98 1.88 1.68
CA CYS A 157 20.35 2.72 2.71
C CYS A 157 21.40 3.62 3.40
N ASN A 158 21.82 4.70 2.73
CA ASN A 158 22.79 5.65 3.31
C ASN A 158 22.19 6.57 4.38
N ALA A 159 20.87 6.52 4.59
CA ALA A 159 20.17 7.37 5.55
C ALA A 159 20.15 6.80 6.98
N LEU A 160 20.54 5.54 7.17
CA LEU A 160 20.59 4.91 8.49
C LEU A 160 21.89 5.29 9.22
N THR A 161 21.74 5.86 10.40
CA THR A 161 22.85 6.15 11.30
C THR A 161 23.29 4.89 12.06
N ALA A 162 24.45 4.94 12.71
CA ALA A 162 24.89 3.85 13.59
C ALA A 162 23.90 3.60 14.74
N GLU A 163 23.26 4.66 15.26
CA GLU A 163 22.25 4.57 16.32
C GLU A 163 20.98 3.86 15.83
N ASP A 164 20.57 4.11 14.59
CA ASP A 164 19.43 3.40 13.98
C ASP A 164 19.71 1.90 13.86
N LEU A 165 20.93 1.52 13.47
CA LEU A 165 21.34 0.12 13.37
C LEU A 165 21.36 -0.57 14.74
N CYS A 166 21.82 0.11 15.79
CA CYS A 166 21.74 -0.40 17.16
C CYS A 166 20.27 -0.63 17.58
N THR A 167 19.39 0.31 17.26
CA THR A 167 17.95 0.20 17.57
C THR A 167 17.32 -1.00 16.86
N ILE A 168 17.62 -1.18 15.56
CA ILE A 168 17.15 -2.34 14.79
C ILE A 168 17.65 -3.64 15.43
N HIS A 169 18.93 -3.69 15.80
CA HIS A 169 19.52 -4.87 16.43
C HIS A 169 18.82 -5.23 17.75
N GLU A 170 18.59 -4.25 18.63
CA GLU A 170 17.89 -4.45 19.90
C GLU A 170 16.47 -5.00 19.68
N VAL A 171 15.72 -4.44 18.73
CA VAL A 171 14.38 -4.92 18.37
C VAL A 171 14.44 -6.37 17.87
N CYS A 172 15.38 -6.70 16.99
CA CYS A 172 15.55 -8.06 16.46
C CYS A 172 15.91 -9.07 17.57
N VAL A 173 16.83 -8.73 18.46
CA VAL A 173 17.22 -9.60 19.59
C VAL A 173 16.03 -9.87 20.50
N ASN A 174 15.29 -8.82 20.87
CA ASN A 174 14.10 -8.95 21.72
C ASN A 174 13.02 -9.83 21.06
N TYR A 175 12.81 -9.68 19.75
CA TYR A 175 11.87 -10.50 18.99
C TYR A 175 12.28 -11.99 18.99
N LEU A 176 13.55 -12.29 18.77
CA LEU A 176 14.07 -13.67 18.78
C LEU A 176 13.91 -14.32 20.17
N LEU A 177 14.21 -13.59 21.24
CA LEU A 177 14.00 -14.05 22.61
C LEU A 177 12.51 -14.35 22.87
N TYR A 178 11.62 -13.43 22.49
CA TYR A 178 10.18 -13.61 22.63
C TYR A 178 9.65 -14.85 21.90
N ARG A 179 10.10 -15.06 20.65
CA ARG A 179 9.71 -16.21 19.83
C ARG A 179 10.15 -17.54 20.44
N ASN A 180 11.33 -17.59 21.04
CA ASN A 180 11.84 -18.80 21.69
C ASN A 180 11.03 -19.17 22.94
N HIS A 181 10.52 -18.20 23.69
CA HIS A 181 9.70 -18.46 24.88
C HIS A 181 8.28 -18.96 24.58
N ARG A 182 7.71 -18.69 23.39
CA ARG A 182 6.38 -19.18 23.01
C ARG A 182 6.36 -20.63 22.49
N ASN A 183 7.52 -21.20 22.18
CA ASN A 183 7.64 -22.55 21.61
C ASN A 183 8.05 -23.61 22.66
N ILE A 184 7.97 -23.27 23.95
CA ILE A 184 8.20 -24.17 25.11
C ILE A 184 6.87 -24.35 25.83
#